data_AF-A0A951EZW1-F1
#
_entry.id   AF-A0A951EZW1-F1
#
_cell.length_a   1.000
_cell.length_b   1.000
_cell.length_c   1.000
_cell.angle_alpha   90.00
_cell.angle_beta   90.00
_cell.angle_gamma   90.00
#
_symmetry.space_group_name_H-M   'P 1'
#
loop_
_entity.id
_entity.type
_entity.pdbx_description
1 polymer ?
#
loop_
_entity_poly.entity_id
_entity_poly.type
_entity_poly.pdbx_seq_one_letter_code
_entity_poly.pdbx_strand_id
1 'polypeptide(L)'
;SPVIPGVPLPDGILNPLYDYELGASFRYYDVSGVISVQPPIIKQVLPSLVPRVDADGNEIVGVASVLHQAALGTYLGWNVTAKGYFKGRECGLNGGFVPFAKTKSERLAAGDSRLSLEERYGTHDGYVAVVKHAAERLARDRFLLPEDAERLIAEAQASDVLRQ
;
A
#
# COMPACT_ATOMS: atom_id res chain seq x y z
N SER A 1 -1.84 11.52 -5.15
CA SER A 1 -0.67 10.78 -4.66
C SER A 1 0.57 11.62 -4.82
N PRO A 2 1.57 11.53 -3.93
CA PRO A 2 2.87 12.16 -4.18
C PRO A 2 3.50 11.57 -5.44
N VAL A 3 4.25 12.38 -6.19
CA VAL A 3 5.06 11.89 -7.30
C VAL A 3 6.35 11.32 -6.70
N ILE A 4 6.55 10.01 -6.81
CA ILE A 4 7.75 9.33 -6.31
C ILE A 4 8.70 9.12 -7.49
N PRO A 5 9.95 9.63 -7.44
CA PRO A 5 10.89 9.50 -8.55
C PRO A 5 11.10 8.05 -9.00
N GLY A 6 11.00 7.81 -10.30
CA GLY A 6 11.23 6.47 -10.89
C GLY A 6 10.13 5.43 -10.63
N VAL A 7 9.06 5.80 -9.93
CA VAL A 7 7.90 4.92 -9.68
C VAL A 7 6.79 5.28 -10.68
N PRO A 8 6.18 4.28 -11.36
CA PRO A 8 5.02 4.54 -12.21
C PRO A 8 3.88 5.15 -11.39
N LEU A 9 2.96 5.83 -12.06
CA LEU A 9 1.69 6.22 -11.46
C LEU A 9 0.69 5.06 -11.59
N PRO A 10 -0.32 4.96 -10.71
CA PRO A 10 -1.40 3.96 -10.84
C PRO A 10 -2.30 4.21 -12.07
N ASP A 11 -2.01 5.23 -12.87
CA ASP A 11 -2.78 5.62 -14.04
C ASP A 11 -2.77 4.50 -15.09
N GLY A 12 -3.97 4.05 -15.48
CA GLY A 12 -4.16 2.96 -16.45
C GLY A 12 -3.90 1.55 -15.89
N ILE A 13 -3.69 1.42 -14.58
CA ILE A 13 -3.52 0.11 -13.90
C ILE A 13 -4.82 -0.31 -13.19
N LEU A 14 -5.75 0.62 -12.96
CA LEU A 14 -7.04 0.32 -12.34
C LEU A 14 -7.89 -0.59 -13.23
N ASN A 15 -8.31 -1.72 -12.65
CA ASN A 15 -9.31 -2.58 -13.26
C ASN A 15 -10.65 -1.82 -13.33
N PRO A 16 -11.25 -1.67 -14.53
CA PRO A 16 -12.53 -1.00 -14.68
C PRO A 16 -13.63 -1.83 -14.01
N LEU A 17 -14.52 -1.16 -13.29
CA LEU A 17 -15.73 -1.78 -12.78
C LEU A 17 -16.82 -1.66 -13.84
N TYR A 18 -17.16 -2.77 -14.48
CA TYR A 18 -18.21 -2.79 -15.50
C TYR A 18 -19.58 -3.08 -14.87
N ASP A 19 -20.58 -2.30 -15.29
CA ASP A 19 -21.99 -2.63 -15.10
C ASP A 19 -22.47 -3.44 -16.31
N TYR A 20 -22.83 -4.70 -16.08
CA TYR A 20 -23.17 -5.66 -17.13
C TYR A 20 -24.67 -5.86 -17.25
N GLU A 21 -25.15 -6.03 -18.48
CA GLU A 21 -26.45 -6.62 -18.77
C GLU A 21 -26.32 -8.14 -18.90
N LEU A 22 -26.82 -8.85 -17.90
CA LEU A 22 -26.77 -10.31 -17.77
C LEU A 22 -28.07 -11.01 -18.25
N GLY A 23 -29.07 -10.21 -18.65
CA GLY A 23 -30.36 -10.68 -19.16
C GLY A 23 -31.48 -10.66 -18.14
N ALA A 24 -32.73 -10.66 -18.63
CA ALA A 24 -33.92 -10.43 -17.82
C ALA A 24 -34.21 -11.52 -16.75
N SER A 25 -33.65 -12.70 -16.92
CA SER A 25 -33.80 -13.82 -15.96
C SER A 25 -32.79 -13.76 -14.80
N PHE A 26 -31.83 -12.83 -14.84
CA PHE A 26 -30.86 -12.62 -13.79
C PHE A 26 -31.38 -11.56 -12.79
N ARG A 27 -31.27 -11.86 -11.49
CA ARG A 27 -31.68 -10.97 -10.40
C ARG A 27 -30.44 -10.40 -9.73
N TYR A 28 -30.15 -9.13 -10.01
CA TYR A 28 -28.92 -8.46 -9.57
C TYR A 28 -28.83 -8.25 -8.05
N TYR A 29 -29.96 -7.99 -7.38
CA TYR A 29 -29.98 -7.65 -5.95
C TYR A 29 -29.44 -8.77 -5.05
N ASP A 30 -29.75 -10.02 -5.39
CA ASP A 30 -29.35 -11.21 -4.63
C ASP A 30 -28.45 -12.15 -5.43
N VAL A 31 -28.02 -11.73 -6.63
CA VAL A 31 -27.12 -12.48 -7.50
C VAL A 31 -27.67 -13.87 -7.88
N SER A 32 -29.00 -13.98 -8.06
CA SER A 32 -29.69 -15.25 -8.35
C SER A 32 -30.33 -15.29 -9.75
N GLY A 33 -30.91 -16.43 -10.11
CA GLY A 33 -31.54 -16.64 -11.43
C GLY A 33 -30.57 -17.16 -12.49
N VAL A 34 -30.80 -16.82 -13.75
CA VAL A 34 -30.02 -17.35 -14.89
C VAL A 34 -29.45 -16.21 -15.72
N ILE A 35 -28.13 -16.23 -15.93
CA ILE A 35 -27.45 -15.34 -16.89
C ILE A 35 -27.80 -15.82 -18.29
N SER A 36 -28.61 -15.06 -19.01
CA SER A 36 -29.14 -15.44 -20.33
C SER A 36 -28.50 -14.69 -21.50
N VAL A 37 -27.64 -13.71 -21.24
CA VAL A 37 -26.88 -12.95 -22.26
C VAL A 37 -25.39 -13.26 -22.11
N GLN A 38 -24.81 -13.86 -23.17
CA GLN A 38 -23.39 -14.24 -23.23
C GLN A 38 -22.82 -13.97 -24.63
N PRO A 39 -21.71 -13.22 -24.79
CA PRO A 39 -21.03 -12.48 -23.71
C PRO A 39 -21.91 -11.36 -23.16
N PRO A 40 -21.76 -11.00 -21.88
CA PRO A 40 -22.56 -9.94 -21.28
C PRO A 40 -22.27 -8.60 -21.95
N ILE A 41 -23.30 -7.78 -22.11
CA ILE A 41 -23.16 -6.44 -22.67
C ILE A 41 -22.66 -5.51 -21.57
N ILE A 42 -21.61 -4.74 -21.83
CA ILE A 42 -21.17 -3.66 -20.93
C ILE A 42 -22.10 -2.47 -21.14
N LYS A 43 -22.90 -2.13 -20.12
CA LYS A 43 -23.81 -0.98 -20.15
C LYS A 43 -23.04 0.33 -19.97
N GLN A 44 -22.09 0.31 -19.03
CA GLN A 44 -21.25 1.44 -18.67
C GLN A 44 -20.03 0.97 -17.87
N VAL A 45 -19.04 1.86 -17.76
CA VAL A 45 -17.94 1.75 -16.82
C VAL A 45 -18.27 2.61 -15.60
N LEU A 46 -18.38 2.00 -14.44
CA LEU A 46 -18.60 2.70 -13.19
C LEU A 46 -17.28 3.37 -12.75
N PRO A 47 -17.33 4.61 -12.23
CA PRO A 47 -16.14 5.26 -11.68
C PRO A 47 -15.54 4.47 -10.52
N SER A 48 -14.27 4.07 -10.66
CA SER A 48 -13.52 3.42 -9.57
C SER A 48 -12.91 4.48 -8.66
N LEU A 49 -13.15 4.35 -7.35
CA LEU A 49 -12.50 5.17 -6.32
C LEU A 49 -11.33 4.39 -5.72
N VAL A 50 -10.23 5.08 -5.43
CA VAL A 50 -9.06 4.52 -4.73
C VAL A 50 -8.94 5.08 -3.32
N PRO A 51 -8.35 4.34 -2.38
CA PRO A 51 -8.08 4.86 -1.04
C PRO A 51 -7.29 6.17 -1.08
N ARG A 52 -7.60 7.06 -0.14
CA ARG A 52 -6.80 8.26 0.08
C ARG A 52 -5.46 7.87 0.70
N VAL A 53 -4.40 8.54 0.28
CA VAL A 53 -3.04 8.35 0.80
C VAL A 53 -2.53 9.61 1.51
N ASP A 54 -1.53 9.42 2.37
CA ASP A 54 -0.79 10.50 3.03
C ASP A 54 0.30 11.11 2.10
N ALA A 55 1.17 11.95 2.69
CA ALA A 55 2.28 12.57 1.98
C ALA A 55 3.36 11.57 1.52
N ASP A 56 3.41 10.37 2.10
CA ASP A 56 4.30 9.30 1.68
C ASP A 56 3.67 8.40 0.62
N GLY A 57 2.38 8.54 0.35
CA GLY A 57 1.66 7.67 -0.57
C GLY A 57 1.15 6.39 0.06
N ASN A 58 1.13 6.31 1.40
CA ASN A 58 0.58 5.19 2.17
C ASN A 58 -0.92 5.44 2.47
N GLU A 59 -1.77 4.41 2.41
CA GLU A 59 -3.22 4.55 2.62
C GLU A 59 -3.59 4.95 4.06
N ILE A 60 -4.45 5.96 4.25
CA ILE A 60 -4.77 6.51 5.59
C ILE A 60 -6.01 5.91 6.26
N VAL A 61 -6.54 4.82 5.73
CA VAL A 61 -7.83 4.24 6.15
C VAL A 61 -7.65 2.88 6.81
N GLY A 62 -8.55 2.53 7.73
CA GLY A 62 -8.51 1.27 8.46
C GLY A 62 -7.58 1.29 9.66
N VAL A 63 -7.23 0.10 10.16
CA VAL A 63 -6.31 -0.07 11.29
C VAL A 63 -4.89 -0.22 10.75
N ALA A 64 -4.07 0.81 10.90
CA ALA A 64 -2.68 0.79 10.45
C ALA A 64 -1.86 -0.24 11.24
N SER A 65 -1.17 -1.15 10.54
CA SER A 65 -0.20 -2.07 11.15
C SER A 65 0.97 -1.31 11.79
N VAL A 66 1.77 -1.99 12.60
CA VAL A 66 3.00 -1.39 13.18
C VAL A 66 3.94 -0.91 12.07
N LEU A 67 4.10 -1.71 11.02
CA LEU A 67 4.94 -1.36 9.86
C LEU A 67 4.42 -0.11 9.12
N HIS A 68 3.10 0.06 9.02
CA HIS A 68 2.52 1.23 8.38
C HIS A 68 2.71 2.50 9.25
N GLN A 69 2.59 2.36 10.58
CA GLN A 69 2.83 3.48 11.51
C GLN A 69 4.32 3.86 11.64
N ALA A 70 5.20 2.88 11.46
CA ALA A 70 6.65 3.04 11.44
C ALA A 70 7.21 2.78 10.02
N ALA A 71 6.64 3.46 9.02
CA ALA A 71 6.91 3.21 7.61
C ALA A 71 8.40 3.33 7.25
N LEU A 72 8.89 2.37 6.48
CA LEU A 72 10.24 2.39 5.88
C LEU A 72 10.22 2.76 4.39
N GLY A 73 9.02 2.99 3.84
CA GLY A 73 8.79 3.30 2.45
C GLY A 73 7.30 3.50 2.19
N THR A 74 6.98 3.61 0.90
CA THR A 74 5.60 3.55 0.42
C THR A 74 5.22 2.10 0.16
N TYR A 75 4.15 1.65 0.78
CA TYR A 75 3.51 0.36 0.53
C TYR A 75 2.38 0.58 -0.46
N LEU A 76 2.45 -0.08 -1.62
CA LEU A 76 1.46 0.06 -2.68
C LEU A 76 0.61 -1.21 -2.75
N GLY A 77 -0.71 -1.06 -2.80
CA GLY A 77 -1.63 -2.17 -3.10
C GLY A 77 -1.56 -2.72 -4.54
N TRP A 78 -0.61 -2.25 -5.34
CA TRP A 78 -0.43 -2.60 -6.75
C TRP A 78 1.06 -2.56 -7.13
N ASN A 79 1.41 -3.20 -8.25
CA ASN A 79 2.76 -3.19 -8.79
C ASN A 79 2.73 -3.36 -10.32
N VAL A 80 3.85 -3.07 -10.99
CA VAL A 80 3.99 -3.26 -12.44
C VAL A 80 4.99 -4.36 -12.77
N THR A 81 4.72 -5.05 -13.87
CA THR A 81 5.64 -6.03 -14.40
C THR A 81 6.93 -5.33 -14.84
N ALA A 82 8.07 -5.75 -14.29
CA ALA A 82 9.34 -5.05 -14.47
C ALA A 82 9.98 -5.25 -15.87
N LYS A 83 9.77 -6.42 -16.49
CA LYS A 83 10.48 -6.85 -17.72
C LYS A 83 9.58 -7.75 -18.59
N GLY A 84 9.98 -7.94 -19.84
CA GLY A 84 9.29 -8.83 -20.78
C GLY A 84 8.09 -8.18 -21.46
N TYR A 85 7.25 -9.00 -22.07
CA TYR A 85 6.12 -8.56 -22.92
C TYR A 85 5.14 -7.62 -22.19
N PHE A 86 4.90 -7.86 -20.90
CA PHE A 86 3.98 -7.07 -20.08
C PHE A 86 4.67 -5.91 -19.32
N LYS A 87 5.92 -5.54 -19.67
CA LYS A 87 6.64 -4.47 -18.96
C LYS A 87 5.78 -3.21 -18.81
N GLY A 88 5.67 -2.70 -17.58
CA GLY A 88 4.88 -1.50 -17.25
C GLY A 88 3.38 -1.72 -17.09
N ARG A 89 2.88 -2.95 -17.25
CA ARG A 89 1.47 -3.33 -16.99
C ARG A 89 1.30 -3.86 -15.58
N GLU A 90 0.07 -3.88 -15.08
CA GLU A 90 -0.31 -4.48 -13.80
C GLU A 90 0.38 -5.85 -13.58
N CYS A 91 0.91 -6.06 -12.38
CA CYS A 91 1.54 -7.30 -11.97
C CYS A 91 0.60 -8.15 -11.09
N GLY A 92 -0.64 -8.36 -11.55
CA GLY A 92 -1.67 -9.08 -10.79
C GLY A 92 -1.83 -8.54 -9.36
N LEU A 93 -1.97 -9.44 -8.39
CA LEU A 93 -2.20 -9.10 -6.97
C LEU A 93 -0.91 -8.77 -6.18
N ASN A 94 0.21 -8.51 -6.86
CA ASN A 94 1.45 -8.18 -6.17
C ASN A 94 1.42 -6.71 -5.73
N GLY A 95 1.63 -6.50 -4.42
CA GLY A 95 1.89 -5.17 -3.89
C GLY A 95 3.28 -4.66 -4.28
N GLY A 96 3.46 -3.35 -4.16
CA GLY A 96 4.73 -2.67 -4.35
C GLY A 96 5.30 -2.19 -3.03
N PHE A 97 6.63 -2.09 -2.97
CA PHE A 97 7.33 -1.41 -1.88
C PHE A 97 8.38 -0.49 -2.48
N VAL A 98 8.29 0.81 -2.16
CA VAL A 98 9.26 1.80 -2.59
C VAL A 98 9.94 2.39 -1.35
N PRO A 99 11.20 2.01 -1.07
CA PRO A 99 11.88 2.44 0.14
C PRO A 99 12.02 3.98 0.19
N PHE A 100 12.06 4.53 1.40
CA PHE A 100 12.53 5.90 1.61
C PHE A 100 14.05 5.96 1.41
N ALA A 101 14.54 7.13 1.03
CA ALA A 101 15.98 7.41 1.08
C ALA A 101 16.51 7.22 2.50
N LYS A 102 17.74 6.71 2.66
CA LYS A 102 18.31 6.53 4.00
C LYS A 102 18.68 7.88 4.61
N THR A 103 19.27 8.76 3.80
CA THR A 103 19.76 10.08 4.23
C THR A 103 19.05 11.23 3.55
N LYS A 104 19.11 12.42 4.16
CA LYS A 104 18.61 13.66 3.53
C LYS A 104 19.32 13.96 2.21
N SER A 105 20.63 13.68 2.14
CA SER A 105 21.41 13.92 0.93
C SER A 105 20.93 13.05 -0.23
N GLU A 106 20.69 11.76 0.01
CA GLU A 106 20.13 10.84 -0.99
C GLU A 106 18.75 11.30 -1.47
N ARG A 107 17.88 11.69 -0.53
CA ARG A 107 16.54 12.21 -0.83
C ARG A 107 16.60 13.39 -1.80
N LEU A 108 17.42 14.40 -1.47
CA LEU A 108 17.56 15.62 -2.27
C LEU A 108 18.16 15.33 -3.64
N ALA A 109 19.16 14.44 -3.72
CA ALA A 109 19.76 14.04 -4.99
C ALA A 109 18.77 13.30 -5.90
N ALA A 110 17.87 12.49 -5.33
CA ALA A 110 16.82 11.79 -6.07
C ALA A 110 15.61 12.68 -6.39
N GLY A 111 15.48 13.85 -5.77
CA GLY A 111 14.29 14.71 -5.89
C GLY A 111 13.05 14.11 -5.22
N ASP A 112 13.22 13.27 -4.20
CA ASP A 112 12.11 12.63 -3.50
C ASP A 112 11.48 13.59 -2.48
N SER A 113 10.16 13.76 -2.57
CA SER A 113 9.40 14.64 -1.68
C SER A 113 9.21 14.05 -0.28
N ARG A 114 9.27 12.71 -0.15
CA ARG A 114 9.07 11.97 1.09
C ARG A 114 10.30 12.09 1.99
N LEU A 115 10.12 12.32 3.29
CA LEU A 115 11.25 12.42 4.24
C LEU A 115 12.11 11.14 4.22
N SER A 116 13.42 11.31 4.34
CA SER A 116 14.35 10.19 4.50
C SER A 116 14.18 9.50 5.86
N LEU A 117 14.75 8.29 6.00
CA LEU A 117 14.79 7.59 7.29
C LEU A 117 15.53 8.40 8.36
N GLU A 118 16.65 9.03 7.99
CA GLU A 118 17.41 9.94 8.85
C GLU A 118 16.53 11.11 9.34
N GLU A 119 15.79 11.75 8.43
CA GLU A 119 14.91 12.87 8.79
C GLU A 119 13.69 12.44 9.62
N ARG A 120 13.21 11.21 9.45
CA ARG A 120 12.06 10.65 10.18
C ARG A 120 12.40 10.21 11.59
N TYR A 121 13.46 9.42 11.72
CA TYR A 121 13.75 8.66 12.92
C TYR A 121 15.01 9.15 13.63
N GLY A 122 15.90 9.87 12.93
CA GLY A 122 17.19 10.34 13.44
C GLY A 122 18.21 9.22 13.62
N THR A 123 17.85 8.19 14.39
CA THR A 123 18.72 7.06 14.73
C THR A 123 17.97 5.73 14.67
N HIS A 124 18.73 4.63 14.72
CA HIS A 124 18.17 3.30 14.90
C HIS A 124 17.26 3.22 16.14
N ASP A 125 17.71 3.76 17.28
CA ASP A 125 16.92 3.79 18.51
C ASP A 125 15.64 4.61 18.37
N GLY A 126 15.68 5.70 17.60
CA GLY A 126 14.49 6.49 17.26
C GLY A 126 13.46 5.69 16.45
N TYR A 127 13.93 4.89 15.48
CA TYR A 127 13.07 3.98 14.73
C TYR A 127 12.44 2.93 15.66
N VAL A 128 13.24 2.28 16.50
CA VAL A 128 12.77 1.28 17.48
C VAL A 128 11.75 1.89 18.45
N ALA A 129 11.95 3.14 18.89
CA ALA A 129 11.00 3.84 19.75
C ALA A 129 9.64 4.05 19.08
N VAL A 130 9.62 4.42 17.79
CA VAL A 130 8.37 4.56 17.02
C VAL A 130 7.67 3.21 16.85
N VAL A 131 8.42 2.14 16.52
CA VAL A 131 7.88 0.77 16.44
C VAL A 131 7.25 0.35 17.78
N LYS A 132 7.97 0.56 18.88
CA LYS A 132 7.49 0.25 20.23
C LYS A 132 6.20 1.00 20.55
N HIS A 133 6.16 2.30 20.29
CA HIS A 133 4.97 3.10 20.52
C HIS A 133 3.76 2.58 19.74
N ALA A 134 3.95 2.27 18.45
CA ALA A 134 2.89 1.73 17.59
C ALA A 134 2.40 0.35 18.05
N ALA A 135 3.33 -0.56 18.37
CA ALA A 135 3.02 -1.91 18.82
C ALA A 135 2.26 -1.92 20.16
N GLU A 136 2.75 -1.17 21.15
CA GLU A 136 2.08 -1.04 22.45
C GLU A 136 0.69 -0.40 22.31
N ARG A 137 0.53 0.57 21.41
CA ARG A 137 -0.78 1.18 21.13
C ARG A 137 -1.76 0.16 20.57
N LEU A 138 -1.37 -0.60 19.54
CA LEU A 138 -2.25 -1.62 18.96
C LEU A 138 -2.57 -2.74 19.95
N ALA A 139 -1.65 -3.10 20.83
CA ALA A 139 -1.91 -4.06 21.91
C ALA A 139 -2.94 -3.53 22.92
N ARG A 140 -2.79 -2.28 23.37
CA ARG A 140 -3.78 -1.62 24.24
C ARG A 140 -5.16 -1.53 23.58
N ASP A 141 -5.20 -1.23 22.29
CA ASP A 141 -6.43 -1.12 21.51
C ASP A 141 -7.02 -2.50 21.13
N ARG A 142 -6.35 -3.60 21.50
CA ARG A 142 -6.74 -5.00 21.21
C ARG A 142 -6.75 -5.36 19.72
N PHE A 143 -5.97 -4.66 18.91
CA PHE A 143 -5.72 -4.99 17.50
C PHE A 143 -4.48 -5.87 17.30
N LEU A 144 -3.65 -6.00 18.34
CA LEU A 144 -2.43 -6.82 18.32
C LEU A 144 -2.35 -7.61 19.63
N LEU A 145 -1.90 -8.86 19.56
CA LEU A 145 -1.64 -9.63 20.77
C LEU A 145 -0.38 -9.09 21.47
N PRO A 146 -0.32 -9.08 22.82
CA PRO A 146 0.87 -8.63 23.54
C PRO A 146 2.15 -9.34 23.09
N GLU A 147 2.11 -10.64 22.86
CA GLU A 147 3.24 -11.44 22.37
C GLU A 147 3.70 -11.04 20.97
N ASP A 148 2.77 -10.65 20.09
CA ASP A 148 3.12 -10.15 18.75
C ASP A 148 3.72 -8.75 18.82
N ALA A 149 3.26 -7.91 19.77
CA ALA A 149 3.85 -6.59 20.01
C ALA A 149 5.31 -6.71 20.46
N GLU A 150 5.59 -7.60 21.43
CA GLU A 150 6.95 -7.87 21.89
C GLU A 150 7.84 -8.40 20.76
N ARG A 151 7.32 -9.32 19.94
CA ARG A 151 8.07 -9.84 18.78
C ARG A 151 8.44 -8.74 17.79
N LEU A 152 7.50 -7.87 17.42
CA LEU A 152 7.76 -6.77 16.47
C LEU A 152 8.79 -5.76 17.02
N ILE A 153 8.77 -5.50 18.32
CA ILE A 153 9.76 -4.65 18.98
C ILE A 153 11.16 -5.30 18.92
N ALA A 154 11.24 -6.60 19.22
CA ALA A 154 12.51 -7.34 19.16
C ALA A 154 13.06 -7.41 17.72
N GLU A 155 12.20 -7.62 16.71
CA GLU A 155 12.58 -7.59 15.30
C GLU A 155 13.13 -6.22 14.89
N ALA A 156 12.50 -5.12 15.33
CA ALA A 156 13.01 -3.78 15.07
C ALA A 156 14.37 -3.54 15.73
N GLN A 157 14.56 -3.99 16.98
CA GLN A 157 15.84 -3.94 17.70
C GLN A 157 16.93 -4.77 17.02
N ALA A 158 16.57 -5.88 16.37
CA ALA A 158 17.52 -6.72 15.65
C ALA A 158 17.83 -6.20 14.23
N SER A 159 17.03 -5.27 13.71
CA SER A 159 17.17 -4.76 12.34
C SER A 159 18.38 -3.87 12.12
N ASP A 160 18.73 -3.66 10.85
CA ASP A 160 19.81 -2.76 10.43
C ASP A 160 19.31 -1.37 9.98
N VAL A 161 18.07 -1.02 10.32
CA VAL A 161 17.51 0.30 9.97
C VAL A 161 18.35 1.39 10.63
N LEU A 162 18.96 2.25 9.81
CA LEU A 162 19.88 3.31 10.27
C LEU A 162 21.10 2.80 11.06
N ARG A 163 21.49 1.53 10.90
CA ARG A 163 22.80 1.04 11.33
C ARG A 163 23.83 1.24 10.21
N GLN A 164 25.06 1.55 10.61
CA GLN A 164 26.20 1.69 9.70
C GLN A 164 26.80 0.33 9.34
#